data_AF-A0A3D1H5E0-F1
#
_entry.id   AF-A0A3D1H5E0-F1
#
_cell.length_a   1.000
_cell.length_b   1.000
_cell.length_c   1.000
_cell.angle_alpha   90.00
_cell.angle_beta   90.00
_cell.angle_gamma   90.00
#
_symmetry.space_group_name_H-M   'P 1'
#
loop_
_entity.id
_entity.type
_entity.pdbx_description
1 polymer ?
#
loop_
_entity_poly.entity_id
_entity_poly.type
_entity_poly.pdbx_seq_one_letter_code
_entity_poly.pdbx_strand_id
1 'polypeptide(L)'
;MLFYDWKKMFKVSEGNPLVLYTLFKMITNKEIPRNKYDDIYKFAGKQFNGESYIIHPDVLLHNSYKHSYREIAQYLALASMRPYADYIVTGEPTLDLQQCEVDQEFFENNSLLHIENDKIHFLYEEVKQENIH
;
A
#
# COMPACT_ATOMS: atom_id res chain seq x y z
N MET A 1 11.38 1.52 -1.54
CA MET A 1 10.27 2.38 -1.08
C MET A 1 9.58 3.05 -2.26
N LEU A 2 8.26 3.04 -2.26
CA LEU A 2 7.39 3.73 -3.20
C LEU A 2 6.67 4.85 -2.46
N PHE A 3 6.67 6.04 -3.04
CA PHE A 3 5.82 7.15 -2.60
C PHE A 3 4.60 7.27 -3.51
N TYR A 4 3.43 7.48 -2.92
CA TYR A 4 2.17 7.53 -3.64
C TYR A 4 1.17 8.51 -3.02
N ASP A 5 0.19 8.92 -3.80
CA ASP A 5 -0.93 9.76 -3.38
C ASP A 5 -2.18 8.88 -3.19
N TRP A 6 -2.41 8.44 -1.94
CA TRP A 6 -3.56 7.61 -1.59
C TRP A 6 -4.89 8.28 -1.94
N LYS A 7 -5.06 9.57 -1.62
CA LYS A 7 -6.31 10.30 -1.86
C LYS A 7 -6.65 10.34 -3.34
N LYS A 8 -5.65 10.58 -4.19
CA LYS A 8 -5.81 10.58 -5.65
C LYS A 8 -6.07 9.19 -6.20
N MET A 9 -5.36 8.18 -5.71
CA MET A 9 -5.60 6.79 -6.11
C MET A 9 -7.02 6.35 -5.77
N PHE A 10 -7.47 6.60 -4.53
CA PHE A 10 -8.82 6.28 -4.05
C PHE A 10 -9.91 7.00 -4.85
N LYS A 11 -9.70 8.28 -5.16
CA LYS A 11 -10.63 9.07 -5.99
C LYS A 11 -10.72 8.54 -7.41
N VAL A 12 -9.59 8.20 -8.04
CA VAL A 12 -9.56 7.70 -9.42
C VAL A 12 -10.11 6.27 -9.52
N SER A 13 -9.95 5.47 -8.48
CA SER A 13 -10.49 4.11 -8.43
C SER A 13 -11.96 4.05 -8.01
N GLU A 14 -12.53 5.16 -7.51
CA GLU A 14 -13.85 5.17 -6.86
C GLU A 14 -13.95 4.12 -5.74
N GLY A 15 -12.84 3.91 -5.02
CA GLY A 15 -12.73 2.88 -3.98
C GLY A 15 -12.67 1.44 -4.49
N ASN A 16 -12.65 1.19 -5.80
CA ASN A 16 -12.59 -0.17 -6.34
C ASN A 16 -11.22 -0.85 -6.02
N PRO A 17 -11.20 -1.98 -5.30
CA PRO A 17 -9.94 -2.61 -4.88
C PRO A 17 -9.09 -3.13 -6.04
N LEU A 18 -9.70 -3.68 -7.09
CA LEU A 18 -8.97 -4.14 -8.27
C LEU A 18 -8.29 -2.96 -8.98
N VAL A 19 -8.99 -1.83 -9.11
CA VAL A 19 -8.42 -0.63 -9.73
C VAL A 19 -7.29 -0.05 -8.88
N LEU A 20 -7.44 -0.02 -7.55
CA LEU A 20 -6.37 0.38 -6.63
C LEU A 20 -5.14 -0.51 -6.77
N TYR A 21 -5.33 -1.83 -6.82
CA TYR A 21 -4.25 -2.78 -7.06
C TYR A 21 -3.58 -2.54 -8.43
N THR A 22 -4.35 -2.33 -9.50
CA THR A 22 -3.81 -2.03 -10.82
C THR A 22 -2.99 -0.74 -10.82
N LEU A 23 -3.45 0.32 -10.16
CA LEU A 23 -2.70 1.56 -9.99
C LEU A 23 -1.39 1.32 -9.22
N PHE A 24 -1.46 0.60 -8.10
CA PHE A 24 -0.30 0.24 -7.28
C PHE A 24 0.74 -0.56 -8.08
N LYS A 25 0.31 -1.59 -8.81
CA LYS A 25 1.18 -2.38 -9.69
C LYS A 25 1.82 -1.51 -10.76
N MET A 26 1.02 -0.67 -11.43
CA MET A 26 1.48 0.22 -12.49
C MET A 26 2.59 1.16 -12.00
N ILE A 27 2.41 1.82 -10.85
CA ILE A 27 3.41 2.75 -10.31
C ILE A 27 4.63 2.02 -9.75
N THR A 28 4.46 0.84 -9.16
CA THR A 28 5.57 0.02 -8.62
C THR A 28 6.49 -0.45 -9.74
N ASN A 29 5.91 -0.99 -10.82
CA ASN A 29 6.65 -1.50 -11.97
C ASN A 29 7.03 -0.43 -13.01
N LYS A 30 6.56 0.82 -12.82
CA LYS A 30 6.67 1.91 -13.80
C LYS A 30 6.10 1.49 -15.18
N GLU A 31 4.97 0.81 -15.17
CA GLU A 31 4.32 0.30 -16.39
C GLU A 31 3.79 1.47 -17.23
N ILE A 32 3.98 1.35 -18.54
CA ILE A 32 3.46 2.29 -19.54
C ILE A 32 2.50 1.49 -20.45
N PRO A 33 1.29 1.98 -20.75
CA PRO A 33 0.35 1.28 -21.61
C PRO A 33 0.98 1.00 -22.97
N ARG A 34 0.87 -0.24 -23.42
CA ARG A 34 1.44 -0.64 -24.73
C ARG A 34 0.58 -0.13 -25.90
N ASN A 35 -0.73 -0.01 -25.67
CA ASN A 35 -1.70 0.46 -26.65
C ASN A 35 -2.98 0.95 -25.94
N LYS A 36 -3.95 1.46 -26.73
CA LYS A 36 -5.21 2.03 -26.22
C LYS A 36 -6.20 1.02 -25.59
N TYR A 37 -5.95 -0.27 -25.75
CA TYR A 37 -6.76 -1.35 -25.19
C TYR A 37 -6.20 -1.88 -23.86
N ASP A 38 -5.04 -1.40 -23.45
CA ASP A 38 -4.43 -1.75 -22.17
C ASP A 38 -5.26 -1.19 -21.01
N ASP A 39 -5.46 -1.99 -19.96
CA ASP A 39 -6.27 -1.59 -18.79
C ASP A 39 -5.70 -0.36 -18.08
N ILE A 40 -4.38 -0.15 -18.17
CA ILE A 40 -3.71 1.02 -17.60
C ILE A 40 -3.74 2.24 -18.51
N TYR A 41 -4.20 2.12 -19.76
CA TYR A 41 -4.26 3.24 -20.71
C TYR A 41 -5.13 4.40 -20.20
N LYS A 42 -6.22 4.08 -19.49
CA LYS A 42 -7.10 5.09 -18.84
C LYS A 42 -6.40 5.92 -17.74
N PHE A 43 -5.21 5.49 -17.32
CA PHE A 43 -4.36 6.19 -16.36
C PHE A 43 -3.14 6.85 -17.01
N ALA A 44 -2.98 6.74 -18.32
CA ALA A 44 -1.89 7.38 -19.06
C ALA A 44 -1.87 8.89 -18.79
N GLY A 45 -0.68 9.43 -18.51
CA GLY A 45 -0.48 10.85 -18.22
C GLY A 45 -0.91 11.30 -16.81
N LYS A 46 -1.49 10.41 -15.99
CA LYS A 46 -1.77 10.71 -14.57
C LYS A 46 -0.54 10.36 -13.72
N GLN A 47 -0.15 11.29 -12.85
CA GLN A 47 0.88 11.06 -11.84
C GLN A 47 0.23 10.72 -10.50
N PHE A 48 0.78 9.75 -9.78
CA PHE A 48 0.26 9.32 -8.46
C PHE A 48 1.32 9.41 -7.37
N ASN A 49 2.33 10.27 -7.53
CA ASN A 49 3.32 10.53 -6.49
C ASN A 49 2.70 11.38 -5.37
N GLY A 50 3.01 11.06 -4.12
CA GLY A 50 2.51 11.77 -2.94
C GLY A 50 3.38 11.51 -1.72
N GLU A 51 2.86 11.78 -0.52
CA GLU A 51 3.61 11.65 0.74
C GLU A 51 3.41 10.28 1.42
N SER A 52 2.36 9.55 1.04
CA SER A 52 2.14 8.19 1.52
C SER A 52 3.23 7.26 1.00
N TYR A 53 3.61 6.25 1.78
CA TYR A 53 4.74 5.40 1.42
C TYR A 53 4.53 3.91 1.75
N ILE A 54 5.19 3.06 0.98
CA ILE A 54 5.37 1.62 1.21
C ILE A 54 6.87 1.33 1.13
N ILE A 55 7.47 0.74 2.16
CA ILE A 55 8.91 0.51 2.21
C ILE A 55 9.35 -0.55 1.16
N HIS A 56 8.63 -1.68 1.09
CA HIS A 56 8.92 -2.81 0.19
C HIS A 56 7.76 -3.12 -0.77
N PRO A 57 7.46 -2.22 -1.74
CA PRO A 57 6.34 -2.38 -2.66
C PRO A 57 6.51 -3.59 -3.59
N ASP A 58 7.75 -3.93 -3.92
CA ASP A 58 8.14 -5.08 -4.73
C ASP A 58 7.83 -6.40 -4.02
N VAL A 59 8.09 -6.50 -2.71
CA VAL A 59 7.77 -7.69 -1.90
C VAL A 59 6.27 -7.89 -1.77
N LEU A 60 5.52 -6.82 -1.50
CA LEU A 60 4.06 -6.85 -1.48
C LEU A 60 3.49 -7.28 -2.85
N LEU A 61 4.02 -6.71 -3.94
CA LEU A 61 3.57 -7.03 -5.28
C LEU A 61 3.90 -8.48 -5.68
N HIS A 62 5.09 -8.96 -5.33
CA HIS A 62 5.52 -10.35 -5.58
C HIS A 62 4.61 -11.36 -4.87
N ASN A 63 4.19 -11.07 -3.64
CA ASN A 63 3.32 -11.94 -2.86
C ASN A 63 1.81 -11.67 -3.03
N SER A 64 1.43 -10.69 -3.85
CA SER A 64 0.04 -10.23 -4.02
C SER A 64 -0.95 -11.34 -4.37
N TYR A 65 -0.51 -12.40 -5.05
CA TYR A 65 -1.34 -13.55 -5.42
C TYR A 65 -1.90 -14.33 -4.21
N LYS A 66 -1.32 -14.15 -3.02
CA LYS A 66 -1.77 -14.79 -1.77
C LYS A 66 -2.91 -14.03 -1.08
N HIS A 67 -3.19 -12.81 -1.52
CA HIS A 67 -4.07 -11.88 -0.83
C HIS A 67 -5.17 -11.38 -1.76
N SER A 68 -6.31 -11.01 -1.19
CA SER A 68 -7.36 -10.38 -1.96
C SER A 68 -6.98 -8.93 -2.32
N TYR A 69 -7.52 -8.43 -3.44
CA TYR A 69 -7.35 -7.01 -3.78
C TYR A 69 -7.87 -6.07 -2.70
N ARG A 70 -8.90 -6.50 -1.94
CA ARG A 70 -9.42 -5.75 -0.79
C ARG A 70 -8.37 -5.61 0.30
N GLU A 71 -7.70 -6.69 0.66
CA GLU A 71 -6.67 -6.67 1.69
C GLU A 71 -5.50 -5.78 1.29
N ILE A 72 -5.07 -5.84 0.03
CA ILE A 72 -4.03 -4.96 -0.50
C ILE A 72 -4.49 -3.50 -0.45
N ALA A 73 -5.74 -3.20 -0.83
CA ALA A 73 -6.27 -1.85 -0.76
C ALA A 73 -6.31 -1.30 0.68
N GLN A 74 -6.69 -2.12 1.66
CA GLN A 74 -6.66 -1.76 3.08
C GLN A 74 -5.24 -1.55 3.58
N TYR A 75 -4.30 -2.41 3.18
CA TYR A 75 -2.89 -2.27 3.49
C TYR A 75 -2.34 -0.92 3.00
N LEU A 76 -2.62 -0.55 1.74
CA LEU A 76 -2.27 0.76 1.20
C LEU A 76 -2.97 1.89 1.96
N ALA A 77 -4.24 1.74 2.31
CA ALA A 77 -4.98 2.76 3.06
C ALA A 77 -4.33 3.05 4.42
N LEU A 78 -4.05 2.03 5.22
CA LEU A 78 -3.46 2.21 6.54
C LEU A 78 -2.00 2.66 6.44
N ALA A 79 -1.25 2.13 5.48
CA ALA A 79 0.13 2.58 5.24
C ALA A 79 0.19 4.07 4.93
N SER A 80 -0.85 4.62 4.29
CA SER A 80 -0.95 6.04 3.94
C SER A 80 -1.16 6.97 5.14
N MET A 81 -1.60 6.45 6.29
CA MET A 81 -1.85 7.22 7.51
C MET A 81 -0.57 7.41 8.34
N ARG A 82 0.48 6.62 8.06
CA ARG A 82 1.75 6.72 8.78
C ARG A 82 2.46 8.04 8.45
N PRO A 83 2.91 8.80 9.47
CA PRO A 83 3.74 9.97 9.23
C PRO A 83 5.14 9.54 8.77
N TYR A 84 5.55 9.93 7.55
CA TYR A 84 6.88 9.60 7.04
C TYR A 84 8.01 10.21 7.90
N ALA A 85 7.76 11.36 8.54
CA ALA A 85 8.70 11.96 9.47
C ALA A 85 9.02 11.05 10.67
N ASP A 86 8.02 10.36 11.21
CA ASP A 86 8.20 9.44 12.33
C ASP A 86 9.07 8.25 11.90
N TYR A 87 8.82 7.69 10.70
CA TYR A 87 9.65 6.63 10.15
C TYR A 87 11.11 7.05 9.93
N ILE A 88 11.38 8.28 9.49
CA ILE A 88 12.75 8.79 9.37
C ILE A 88 13.47 8.82 10.73
N VAL A 89 12.74 9.14 11.80
CA VAL A 89 13.31 9.28 13.15
C VAL A 89 13.48 7.93 13.86
N THR A 90 12.48 7.06 13.78
CA THR A 90 12.42 5.81 14.55
C THR A 90 12.86 4.59 13.74
N GLY A 91 12.70 4.63 12.42
CA GLY A 91 12.83 3.47 11.54
C GLY A 91 11.69 2.45 11.67
N GLU A 92 10.65 2.73 12.46
CA GLU A 92 9.56 1.79 12.71
C GLU A 92 8.53 1.79 11.56
N PRO A 93 8.25 0.65 10.91
CA PRO A 93 7.32 0.56 9.79
C PRO A 93 5.86 0.40 10.22
N THR A 94 5.49 0.77 11.45
CA THR A 94 4.17 0.52 12.05
C THR A 94 3.27 1.76 12.04
N LEU A 95 1.97 1.57 12.20
CA LEU A 95 1.00 2.64 12.47
C LEU A 95 0.48 2.49 13.91
N ASP A 96 0.48 3.57 14.69
CA ASP A 96 -0.15 3.56 16.02
C ASP A 96 -1.68 3.45 15.87
N LEU A 97 -2.32 2.56 16.63
CA LEU A 97 -3.79 2.40 16.59
C LEU A 97 -4.52 3.70 16.92
N GLN A 98 -3.96 4.57 17.76
CA GLN A 98 -4.56 5.87 18.10
C GLN A 98 -4.53 6.85 16.92
N GLN A 99 -3.64 6.65 15.95
CA GLN A 99 -3.55 7.42 14.72
C GLN A 99 -4.44 6.85 13.59
N CYS A 100 -5.03 5.67 13.79
CA CYS A 100 -5.86 5.02 12.80
C CYS A 100 -7.28 5.61 12.82
N GLU A 101 -7.69 6.23 11.71
CA GLU A 101 -9.05 6.78 11.53
C GLU A 101 -10.07 5.74 11.05
N VAL A 102 -9.65 4.49 10.83
CA VAL A 102 -10.49 3.40 10.33
C VAL A 102 -10.81 2.44 11.47
N ASP A 103 -12.08 2.03 11.57
CA ASP A 103 -12.50 1.06 12.58
C ASP A 103 -11.82 -0.30 12.34
N GLN A 104 -11.35 -0.90 13.43
CA GLN A 104 -10.60 -2.16 13.40
C GLN A 104 -11.37 -3.31 12.73
N GLU A 105 -12.69 -3.34 12.82
CA GLU A 105 -13.55 -4.34 12.17
C GLU A 105 -13.34 -4.43 10.66
N PHE A 106 -12.89 -3.35 10.01
CA PHE A 106 -12.66 -3.34 8.58
C PHE A 106 -11.38 -4.09 8.18
N PHE A 107 -10.41 -4.24 9.07
CA PHE A 107 -9.08 -4.79 8.72
C PHE A 107 -8.52 -5.82 9.70
N GLU A 108 -9.22 -6.14 10.79
CA GLU A 108 -8.78 -7.16 11.75
C GLU A 108 -8.55 -8.55 11.14
N ASN A 109 -9.28 -8.87 10.06
CA ASN A 109 -9.18 -10.15 9.35
C ASN A 109 -8.25 -10.09 8.13
N ASN A 110 -7.47 -9.00 7.96
CA ASN A 110 -6.58 -8.80 6.83
C ASN A 110 -5.27 -9.56 7.03
N SER A 111 -4.96 -10.50 6.14
CA SER A 111 -3.76 -11.34 6.22
C SER A 111 -2.42 -10.62 6.03
N LEU A 112 -2.44 -9.35 5.58
CA LEU A 112 -1.24 -8.51 5.43
C LEU A 112 -0.95 -7.64 6.67
N LEU A 113 -1.88 -7.62 7.63
CA LEU A 113 -1.86 -6.75 8.79
C LEU A 113 -1.99 -7.59 10.05
N HIS A 114 -1.29 -7.18 11.11
CA HIS A 114 -1.56 -7.71 12.44
C HIS A 114 -1.43 -6.61 13.48
N ILE A 115 -2.10 -6.79 14.61
CA ILE A 115 -2.10 -5.81 15.68
C ILE A 115 -1.36 -6.41 16.86
N GLU A 116 -0.31 -5.73 17.31
CA GLU A 116 0.47 -6.11 18.47
C GLU A 116 1.00 -4.85 19.18
N ASN A 117 0.86 -4.80 20.52
CA ASN A 117 1.31 -3.66 21.34
C ASN A 117 0.75 -2.31 20.89
N ASP A 118 -0.56 -2.25 20.64
CA ASP A 118 -1.29 -1.06 20.16
C ASP A 118 -0.79 -0.48 18.83
N LYS A 119 -0.07 -1.30 18.04
CA LYS A 119 0.46 -0.94 16.73
C LYS A 119 -0.06 -1.88 15.66
N ILE A 120 -0.34 -1.32 14.50
CA ILE A 120 -0.64 -2.03 13.27
C ILE A 120 0.68 -2.28 12.55
N HIS A 121 0.95 -3.55 12.33
CA HIS A 121 2.16 -4.08 11.73
C HIS A 121 1.88 -4.53 10.29
N PHE A 122 2.84 -4.25 9.41
CA PHE A 122 2.72 -4.44 7.97
C PHE A 122 3.60 -5.61 7.55
N LEU A 123 3.00 -6.75 7.21
CA LEU A 123 3.69 -8.05 7.03
C LEU A 123 4.95 -7.98 6.16
N TYR A 124 4.91 -7.23 5.06
CA TYR A 124 6.02 -7.13 4.11
C TYR A 124 6.96 -5.94 4.31
N GLU A 125 6.72 -5.11 5.32
CA GLU A 125 7.59 -3.97 5.64
C GLU A 125 8.52 -4.22 6.83
N GLU A 126 8.24 -5.25 7.62
CA GLU A 126 9.10 -5.70 8.70
C GLU A 126 10.29 -6.48 8.16
N VAL A 127 11.45 -5.83 8.06
CA VAL A 127 12.70 -6.53 7.74
C VAL A 127 13.12 -7.33 8.97
N LYS A 128 12.82 -8.63 8.97
CA LYS A 128 13.59 -9.59 9.76
C LYS A 128 14.90 -9.83 9.02
N GLN A 129 16.05 -9.62 9.68
CA GLN A 129 17.39 -9.87 9.11
C GLN A 129 17.56 -11.28 8.49
N GLU A 130 16.65 -12.20 8.80
CA GLU A 130 16.61 -13.58 8.31
C GLU A 130 16.14 -13.73 6.84
N ASN A 131 15.55 -12.70 6.23
CA ASN A 131 14.98 -12.77 4.87
C ASN A 131 15.88 -12.21 3.75
N ILE A 132 17.16 -11.94 4.07
CA ILE A 132 18.16 -11.57 3.07
C ILE A 132 18.78 -12.87 2.54
N HIS A 133 18.22 -13.41 1.46
CA HIS A 133 18.81 -14.51 0.69
C HIS A 133 19.66 -13.98 -0.46
#